data_AF-A0A963RFG0-F1
#
_entry.id   AF-A0A963RFG0-F1
#
_cell.length_a   1.000
_cell.length_b   1.000
_cell.length_c   1.000
_cell.angle_alpha   90.00
_cell.angle_beta   90.00
_cell.angle_gamma   90.00
#
_symmetry.space_group_name_H-M   'P 1'
#
loop_
_entity.id
_entity.type
_entity.pdbx_description
1 polymer ?
#
loop_
_entity_poly.entity_id
_entity_poly.type
_entity_poly.pdbx_seq_one_letter_code
_entity_poly.pdbx_strand_id
1 'polypeptide(L)'
;AMQPQEIQQYIEHRMKCVGWQGNPAFDQRVFSEIYAASGGIPRRINQIVNRLLLLGAVEQRTRIDGAMVQQVLSELTEDGSLTIVRPEPEPQPAPAAQEAPEPTQADHQTFAQPSAPAAPDLSAFEAVLAERDAQIAELQRAVVELSDVAPVMRGPDQDSAELFDALNERLTSIETQMLEQDRTIRHTLTMLIEWVEDGGDRRDAA
;
A
#
# COMPACT_ATOMS: atom_id res chain seq x y z
N ALA A 1 -3.69 15.15 -7.84
CA ALA A 1 -2.32 14.90 -7.35
C ALA A 1 -1.91 16.08 -6.47
N MET A 2 -1.09 15.85 -5.45
CA MET A 2 -0.50 16.88 -4.59
C MET A 2 0.56 17.68 -5.35
N GLN A 3 0.71 18.97 -5.00
CA GLN A 3 1.76 19.82 -5.54
C GLN A 3 3.12 19.50 -4.90
N PRO A 4 4.25 19.82 -5.57
CA PRO A 4 5.59 19.54 -5.05
C PRO A 4 5.83 20.08 -3.63
N GLN A 5 5.29 21.28 -3.34
CA GLN A 5 5.44 21.97 -2.06
C GLN A 5 4.65 21.30 -0.92
N GLU A 6 3.59 20.54 -1.25
CA GLU A 6 2.72 19.88 -0.27
C GLU A 6 3.29 18.54 0.21
N ILE A 7 4.21 17.93 -0.54
CA ILE A 7 4.74 16.59 -0.23
C ILE A 7 5.51 16.57 1.08
N GLN A 8 6.36 17.57 1.31
CA GLN A 8 7.13 17.64 2.54
C GLN A 8 6.19 17.70 3.75
N GLN A 9 5.23 18.62 3.72
CA GLN A 9 4.23 18.76 4.79
C GLN A 9 3.42 17.48 4.99
N TYR A 10 3.03 16.82 3.89
CA TYR A 10 2.28 15.57 3.93
C TYR A 10 3.07 14.44 4.62
N ILE A 11 4.32 14.21 4.21
CA ILE A 11 5.18 13.17 4.78
C ILE A 11 5.46 13.46 6.25
N GLU A 12 5.85 14.69 6.60
CA GLU A 12 6.12 15.07 7.98
C GLU A 12 4.88 14.92 8.88
N HIS A 13 3.69 15.29 8.39
CA HIS A 13 2.45 15.10 9.13
C HIS A 13 2.16 13.63 9.40
N ARG A 14 2.28 12.78 8.37
CA ARG A 14 2.09 11.32 8.49
C ARG A 14 3.07 10.69 9.48
N MET A 15 4.32 11.13 9.46
CA MET A 15 5.35 10.69 10.39
C MET A 15 5.03 11.13 11.83
N LYS A 16 4.57 12.36 12.03
CA LYS A 16 4.14 12.83 13.36
C LYS A 16 2.99 12.01 13.93
N CYS A 17 2.05 11.57 13.11
CA CYS A 17 0.95 10.70 13.55
C CYS A 17 1.43 9.37 14.15
N VAL A 18 2.61 8.87 13.73
CA VAL A 18 3.22 7.64 14.26
C VAL A 18 4.30 7.91 15.32
N GLY A 19 4.35 9.14 15.87
CA GLY A 19 5.27 9.50 16.94
C GLY A 19 6.70 9.84 16.50
N TRP A 20 6.91 10.18 15.22
CA TRP A 20 8.21 10.62 14.72
C TRP A 20 8.66 11.93 15.37
N GLN A 21 9.93 11.96 15.82
CA GLN A 21 10.55 13.09 16.52
C GLN A 21 11.72 13.71 15.73
N GLY A 22 11.76 13.51 14.41
CA GLY A 22 12.84 14.02 13.56
C GLY A 22 13.92 12.99 13.20
N ASN A 23 13.77 11.73 13.63
CA ASN A 23 14.66 10.62 13.27
C ASN A 23 13.84 9.48 12.63
N PRO A 24 14.13 9.07 11.37
CA PRO A 24 15.21 9.56 10.51
C PRO A 24 14.96 10.96 9.98
N ALA A 25 16.05 11.70 9.75
CA ALA A 25 16.02 13.02 9.12
C ALA A 25 15.97 12.89 7.60
N PHE A 26 15.17 13.71 6.92
CA PHE A 26 15.06 13.70 5.45
C PHE A 26 15.86 14.85 4.84
N ASP A 27 16.62 14.58 3.79
CA ASP A 27 17.25 15.63 2.98
C ASP A 27 16.20 16.31 2.08
N GLN A 28 16.36 17.60 1.77
CA GLN A 28 15.39 18.35 0.98
C GLN A 28 15.21 17.77 -0.43
N ARG A 29 16.29 17.20 -0.98
CA ARG A 29 16.37 16.57 -2.30
C ARG A 29 15.45 15.35 -2.42
N VAL A 30 15.24 14.64 -1.31
CA VAL A 30 14.39 13.44 -1.24
C VAL A 30 12.95 13.78 -1.62
N PHE A 31 12.43 14.92 -1.18
CA PHE A 31 11.05 15.31 -1.47
C PHE A 31 10.81 15.56 -2.97
N SER A 32 11.77 16.18 -3.67
CA SER A 32 11.67 16.38 -5.12
C SER A 32 11.73 15.07 -5.90
N GLU A 33 12.56 14.12 -5.48
CA GLU A 33 12.68 12.81 -6.14
C GLU A 33 11.42 11.96 -5.93
N ILE A 34 10.87 11.97 -4.71
CA ILE A 34 9.60 11.29 -4.41
C ILE A 34 8.45 11.90 -5.22
N TYR A 35 8.42 13.23 -5.43
CA TYR A 35 7.42 13.85 -6.28
C TYR A 35 7.51 13.35 -7.72
N ALA A 36 8.72 13.38 -8.30
CA ALA A 36 8.95 12.96 -9.68
C ALA A 36 8.53 11.49 -9.91
N ALA A 37 8.82 10.61 -8.96
CA ALA A 37 8.45 9.20 -9.05
C ALA A 37 6.96 8.92 -8.77
N SER A 38 6.36 9.64 -7.81
CA SER A 38 4.96 9.40 -7.41
C SER A 38 3.93 10.11 -8.27
N GLY A 39 4.31 11.22 -8.92
CA GLY A 39 3.38 12.14 -9.58
C GLY A 39 2.44 12.85 -8.59
N GLY A 40 2.85 12.98 -7.32
CA GLY A 40 2.02 13.58 -6.26
C GLY A 40 0.83 12.71 -5.83
N ILE A 41 0.84 11.41 -6.12
CA ILE A 41 -0.22 10.47 -5.72
C ILE A 41 0.06 9.94 -4.31
N PRO A 42 -0.78 10.22 -3.30
CA PRO A 42 -0.50 9.87 -1.89
C PRO A 42 -0.20 8.38 -1.66
N ARG A 43 -0.91 7.50 -2.37
CA ARG A 43 -0.69 6.04 -2.27
C ARG A 43 0.72 5.64 -2.72
N ARG A 44 1.20 6.19 -3.84
CA ARG A 44 2.56 5.95 -4.32
C ARG A 44 3.62 6.56 -3.41
N ILE A 45 3.36 7.77 -2.91
CA ILE A 45 4.25 8.41 -1.91
C ILE A 45 4.43 7.49 -0.71
N ASN A 46 3.34 6.95 -0.16
CA ASN A 46 3.42 6.03 0.98
C ASN A 46 4.19 4.74 0.64
N GLN A 47 4.03 4.18 -0.56
CA GLN A 47 4.78 3.00 -0.98
C GLN A 47 6.29 3.27 -1.00
N ILE A 48 6.70 4.38 -1.62
CA ILE A 48 8.11 4.77 -1.70
C ILE A 48 8.67 5.06 -0.30
N VAL A 49 7.96 5.85 0.51
CA VAL A 49 8.40 6.24 1.87
C VAL A 49 8.48 5.02 2.79
N ASN A 50 7.53 4.09 2.73
CA ASN A 50 7.60 2.87 3.54
C ASN A 50 8.85 2.04 3.20
N ARG A 51 9.16 1.88 1.91
CA ARG A 51 10.34 1.13 1.48
C ARG A 51 11.64 1.85 1.89
N LEU A 52 11.69 3.18 1.78
CA LEU A 52 12.79 4.02 2.29
C LEU A 52 13.02 3.84 3.79
N LEU A 53 11.95 3.88 4.59
CA LEU A 53 12.04 3.71 6.03
C LEU A 53 12.52 2.31 6.41
N LEU A 54 12.07 1.28 5.68
CA LEU A 54 12.51 -0.09 5.89
C LEU A 54 13.99 -0.27 5.56
N LEU A 55 14.44 0.24 4.41
CA LEU A 55 15.85 0.22 4.03
C LEU A 55 16.72 0.97 5.06
N GLY A 56 16.27 2.17 5.45
CA GLY A 56 16.94 2.95 6.49
C GLY A 56 17.02 2.25 7.84
N ALA A 57 15.98 1.49 8.23
CA ALA A 57 16.00 0.70 9.46
C ALA A 57 16.99 -0.47 9.38
N VAL A 58 17.04 -1.19 8.25
CA VAL A 58 17.97 -2.30 8.02
C VAL A 58 19.42 -1.81 8.04
N GLU A 59 19.69 -0.66 7.42
CA GLU A 59 21.02 -0.05 7.41
C GLU A 59 21.35 0.76 8.69
N GLN A 60 20.43 0.82 9.67
CA GLN A 60 20.56 1.63 10.88
C GLN A 60 20.87 3.11 10.60
N ARG A 61 20.30 3.66 9.53
CA ARG A 61 20.51 5.04 9.09
C ARG A 61 19.60 5.98 9.86
N THR A 62 20.18 7.06 10.38
CA THR A 62 19.46 8.17 11.01
C THR A 62 19.10 9.29 10.04
N ARG A 63 19.48 9.14 8.75
CA ARG A 63 19.21 10.10 7.68
C ARG A 63 18.86 9.38 6.38
N ILE A 64 17.79 9.83 5.73
CA ILE A 64 17.37 9.45 4.38
C ILE A 64 17.95 10.48 3.40
N ASP A 65 18.77 10.01 2.46
CA ASP A 65 19.42 10.79 1.41
C ASP A 65 18.90 10.39 0.02
N GLY A 66 19.28 11.16 -1.00
CA GLY A 66 18.87 10.88 -2.39
C GLY A 66 19.42 9.55 -2.93
N ALA A 67 20.57 9.08 -2.44
CA ALA A 67 21.12 7.79 -2.88
C ALA A 67 20.20 6.63 -2.48
N MET A 68 19.68 6.67 -1.25
CA MET A 68 18.70 5.70 -0.76
C MET A 68 17.40 5.76 -1.57
N VAL A 69 16.96 6.95 -1.97
CA VAL A 69 15.78 7.12 -2.84
C VAL A 69 15.99 6.46 -4.19
N GLN A 70 17.12 6.72 -4.85
CA GLN A 70 17.43 6.14 -6.16
C GLN A 70 17.50 4.60 -6.10
N GLN A 71 18.09 4.05 -5.03
CA GLN A 71 18.10 2.61 -4.81
C GLN A 71 16.68 2.05 -4.69
N VAL A 72 15.86 2.62 -3.82
CA VAL A 72 14.47 2.18 -3.60
C VAL A 72 13.62 2.33 -4.86
N LEU A 73 13.80 3.40 -5.63
CA LEU A 73 13.09 3.60 -6.90
C LEU A 73 13.48 2.55 -7.95
N SER A 74 14.75 2.14 -7.98
CA SER A 74 15.21 1.08 -8.87
C SER A 74 14.58 -0.26 -8.48
N GLU A 75 14.64 -0.63 -7.19
CA GLU A 75 14.00 -1.84 -6.64
C GLU A 75 12.49 -1.88 -6.93
N LEU A 76 11.78 -0.78 -6.67
CA LEU A 76 10.33 -0.69 -6.89
C LEU A 76 9.92 -0.79 -8.37
N THR A 77 10.82 -0.42 -9.28
CA THR A 77 10.62 -0.55 -10.73
C THR A 77 10.83 -2.00 -11.16
N GLU A 78 11.83 -2.67 -10.58
CA GLU A 78 12.12 -4.10 -10.81
C GLU A 78 11.01 -5.01 -10.26
N ASP A 79 10.48 -4.69 -9.07
CA ASP A 79 9.39 -5.43 -8.42
C ASP A 79 8.01 -5.21 -9.11
N GLY A 80 7.92 -4.30 -10.09
CA GLY A 80 6.66 -3.93 -10.76
C GLY A 80 5.63 -3.23 -9.87
N SER A 81 6.01 -2.90 -8.63
CA SER A 81 5.14 -2.28 -7.61
C SER A 81 4.79 -0.82 -7.95
N LEU A 82 5.68 -0.13 -8.68
CA LEU A 82 5.37 1.15 -9.32
C LEU A 82 5.01 0.90 -10.78
N THR A 83 3.72 0.79 -11.10
CA THR A 83 3.26 1.03 -12.47
C THR A 83 3.53 2.48 -12.80
N ILE A 84 4.72 2.81 -13.30
CA ILE A 84 5.03 4.15 -13.81
C ILE A 84 4.21 4.32 -15.08
N VAL A 85 3.00 4.86 -14.93
CA VAL A 85 2.34 5.57 -16.03
C VAL A 85 3.26 6.75 -16.30
N ARG A 86 4.15 6.58 -17.28
CA ARG A 86 4.82 7.68 -17.96
C ARG A 86 3.71 8.67 -18.30
N PRO A 87 3.76 9.95 -17.90
CA PRO A 87 2.79 10.91 -18.40
C PRO A 87 2.93 10.92 -19.92
N GLU A 88 1.96 10.31 -20.57
CA GLU A 88 1.75 10.44 -22.00
C GLU A 88 1.63 11.95 -22.27
N PRO A 89 2.35 12.50 -23.25
CA PRO A 89 2.19 13.91 -23.58
C PRO A 89 0.72 14.11 -23.97
N GLU A 90 0.01 14.95 -23.23
CA GLU A 90 -1.39 15.28 -23.52
C GLU A 90 -1.51 15.67 -25.00
N PRO A 91 -2.40 15.02 -25.77
CA PRO A 91 -2.64 15.41 -27.14
C PRO A 91 -3.25 16.82 -27.13
N GLN A 92 -2.52 17.76 -27.75
CA GLN A 92 -3.00 19.10 -28.06
C GLN A 92 -4.36 19.00 -28.78
N PRO A 93 -5.37 19.80 -28.41
CA PRO A 93 -6.64 19.80 -29.12
C PRO A 93 -6.44 20.32 -30.55
N ALA A 94 -6.59 19.44 -31.53
CA ALA A 94 -6.65 19.82 -32.93
C ALA A 94 -7.93 20.64 -33.22
N PRO A 95 -7.89 21.55 -34.20
CA PRO A 95 -8.90 22.60 -34.37
C PRO A 95 -10.18 22.07 -35.00
N ALA A 96 -11.31 22.67 -34.60
CA ALA A 96 -12.62 22.48 -35.18
C ALA A 96 -12.62 22.63 -36.72
N ALA A 97 -12.96 21.55 -37.42
CA ALA A 97 -13.33 21.62 -38.84
C ALA A 97 -14.81 22.00 -38.92
N GLN A 98 -15.05 23.26 -39.28
CA GLN A 98 -16.34 23.82 -39.63
C GLN A 98 -16.79 23.28 -41.00
N GLU A 99 -18.03 22.81 -41.07
CA GLU A 99 -18.77 22.58 -42.30
C GLU A 99 -19.02 23.92 -43.05
N ALA A 100 -19.08 23.83 -44.38
CA ALA A 100 -19.59 24.88 -45.27
C ALA A 100 -20.47 24.20 -46.35
N PRO A 101 -21.40 24.88 -47.05
CA PRO A 101 -22.00 26.20 -46.83
C PRO A 101 -23.57 26.24 -46.92
N GLU A 102 -24.16 27.35 -46.49
CA GLU A 102 -25.54 27.87 -46.75
C GLU A 102 -25.82 28.15 -48.26
N PRO A 103 -27.00 28.68 -48.70
CA PRO A 103 -28.42 28.54 -48.27
C PRO A 103 -29.39 28.34 -49.48
N THR A 104 -30.62 27.88 -49.29
CA THR A 104 -31.77 28.25 -50.18
C THR A 104 -33.08 28.18 -49.40
N GLN A 105 -33.92 29.19 -49.66
CA GLN A 105 -35.04 29.65 -48.86
C GLN A 105 -36.32 28.83 -49.05
N ALA A 106 -37.05 28.78 -47.93
CA ALA A 106 -38.47 28.58 -47.70
C ALA A 106 -39.44 28.44 -48.90
N ASP A 107 -40.25 27.38 -48.83
CA ASP A 107 -41.66 27.43 -49.22
C ASP A 107 -42.51 26.73 -48.15
N HIS A 108 -43.60 27.39 -47.77
CA HIS A 108 -44.59 27.01 -46.75
C HIS A 108 -45.84 26.54 -47.54
N GLN A 109 -46.50 25.39 -47.35
CA GLN A 109 -47.25 24.91 -46.19
C GLN A 109 -47.86 23.53 -46.55
N THR A 110 -47.86 22.59 -45.62
CA THR A 110 -49.05 21.77 -45.33
C THR A 110 -49.02 21.48 -43.84
N PHE A 111 -50.04 21.99 -43.15
CA PHE A 111 -50.27 21.69 -41.74
C PHE A 111 -50.70 20.23 -41.59
N ALA A 112 -49.85 19.44 -40.94
CA ALA A 112 -50.26 18.21 -40.28
C ALA A 112 -49.49 18.09 -38.95
N GLN A 113 -50.19 18.31 -37.84
CA GLN A 113 -49.83 17.73 -36.54
C GLN A 113 -51.07 16.97 -36.05
N PRO A 114 -50.94 15.91 -35.24
CA PRO A 114 -49.73 15.41 -34.58
C PRO A 114 -49.47 13.91 -34.83
N SER A 115 -48.22 13.44 -34.75
CA SER A 115 -47.96 12.06 -34.39
C SER A 115 -47.00 12.05 -33.20
N ALA A 116 -47.48 11.47 -32.11
CA ALA A 116 -46.78 11.28 -30.86
C ALA A 116 -45.38 10.69 -31.09
N PRO A 117 -44.40 10.95 -30.21
CA PRO A 117 -43.17 10.17 -30.23
C PRO A 117 -43.56 8.70 -30.16
N ALA A 118 -43.12 7.91 -31.15
CA ALA A 118 -43.29 6.48 -31.14
C ALA A 118 -42.84 5.97 -29.77
N ALA A 119 -43.72 5.23 -29.10
CA ALA A 119 -43.41 4.59 -27.84
C ALA A 119 -42.05 3.88 -27.98
N PRO A 120 -41.19 3.92 -26.93
CA PRO A 120 -39.94 3.18 -26.97
C PRO A 120 -40.26 1.74 -27.35
N ASP A 121 -39.54 1.21 -28.34
CA ASP A 121 -39.74 -0.15 -28.81
C ASP A 121 -39.42 -1.12 -27.67
N LEU A 122 -40.46 -1.49 -26.92
CA LEU A 122 -40.39 -2.39 -25.77
C LEU A 122 -39.76 -3.72 -26.17
N SER A 123 -39.93 -4.15 -27.42
CA SER A 123 -39.35 -5.39 -27.92
C SER A 123 -37.83 -5.31 -28.09
N ALA A 124 -37.31 -4.16 -28.54
CA ALA A 124 -35.88 -3.93 -28.63
C ALA A 124 -35.23 -3.80 -27.23
N PHE A 125 -35.94 -3.18 -26.27
CA PHE A 125 -35.48 -3.10 -24.89
C PHE A 125 -35.49 -4.47 -24.19
N GLU A 126 -36.54 -5.27 -24.40
CA GLU A 126 -36.64 -6.65 -23.91
C GLU A 126 -35.51 -7.54 -24.45
N ALA A 127 -35.13 -7.37 -25.72
CA ALA A 127 -34.01 -8.09 -26.31
C ALA A 127 -32.66 -7.73 -25.65
N VAL A 128 -32.41 -6.45 -25.39
CA VAL A 128 -31.20 -5.98 -24.70
C VAL A 128 -31.16 -6.47 -23.25
N LEU A 129 -32.31 -6.51 -22.55
CA LEU A 129 -32.37 -7.07 -21.20
C LEU A 129 -32.09 -8.57 -21.20
N ALA A 130 -32.65 -9.32 -22.14
CA ALA A 130 -32.39 -10.76 -22.27
C ALA A 130 -30.90 -11.06 -22.56
N GLU A 131 -30.26 -10.24 -23.39
CA GLU A 131 -28.82 -10.34 -23.66
C GLU A 131 -28.00 -10.05 -22.39
N ARG A 132 -28.38 -9.01 -21.63
CA ARG A 132 -27.75 -8.70 -20.34
C ARG A 132 -27.92 -9.82 -19.32
N ASP A 133 -29.11 -10.41 -19.22
CA ASP A 133 -29.38 -11.47 -18.26
C ASP A 133 -28.60 -12.75 -18.58
N ALA A 134 -28.40 -13.05 -19.87
CA ALA A 134 -27.53 -14.14 -20.31
C ALA A 134 -26.05 -13.89 -19.91
N GLN A 135 -25.55 -12.66 -20.10
CA GLN A 135 -24.20 -12.28 -19.68
C GLN A 135 -24.03 -12.34 -18.15
N ILE A 136 -25.04 -11.93 -17.38
CA ILE A 136 -25.01 -12.03 -15.91
C ILE A 136 -24.93 -13.49 -15.48
N ALA A 137 -25.72 -14.38 -16.10
CA ALA A 137 -25.70 -15.81 -15.79
C ALA A 137 -24.34 -16.45 -16.11
N GLU A 138 -23.70 -16.04 -17.20
CA GLU A 138 -22.36 -16.50 -17.59
C GLU A 138 -21.29 -16.02 -16.60
N LEU A 139 -21.31 -14.73 -16.24
CA LEU A 139 -20.42 -14.17 -15.22
C LEU A 139 -20.60 -14.84 -13.86
N GLN A 140 -21.84 -15.08 -13.43
CA GLN A 140 -22.13 -15.79 -12.19
C GLN A 140 -21.56 -17.22 -12.22
N ARG A 141 -21.67 -17.92 -13.36
CA ARG A 141 -21.09 -19.26 -13.52
C ARG A 141 -19.57 -19.24 -13.47
N ALA A 142 -18.91 -18.29 -14.14
CA ALA A 142 -17.47 -18.14 -14.10
C ALA A 142 -16.94 -17.78 -12.70
N VAL A 143 -17.68 -16.98 -11.93
CA VAL A 143 -17.34 -16.65 -10.54
C VAL A 143 -17.45 -17.87 -9.63
N VAL A 144 -18.51 -18.68 -9.79
CA VAL A 144 -18.66 -19.94 -9.02
C VAL A 144 -17.51 -20.90 -9.35
N GLU A 145 -17.18 -21.06 -10.64
CA GLU A 145 -16.06 -21.90 -11.06
C GLU A 145 -14.72 -21.40 -10.51
N LEU A 146 -14.46 -20.10 -10.55
CA LEU A 146 -13.23 -19.51 -9.98
C LEU A 146 -13.19 -19.65 -8.44
N SER A 147 -14.36 -19.61 -7.78
CA SER A 147 -14.45 -19.84 -6.33
C SER A 147 -14.19 -21.29 -5.93
N ASP A 148 -14.58 -22.25 -6.78
CA ASP A 148 -14.27 -23.68 -6.59
C ASP A 148 -12.80 -24.00 -6.92
N VAL A 149 -12.20 -23.26 -7.87
CA VAL A 149 -10.78 -23.38 -8.26
C VAL A 149 -9.83 -22.66 -7.28
N ALA A 150 -10.33 -22.10 -6.18
CA ALA A 150 -9.51 -21.48 -5.13
C ALA A 150 -9.31 -22.37 -3.88
N PRO A 151 -8.60 -23.52 -3.94
CA PRO A 151 -8.06 -24.13 -2.72
C PRO A 151 -6.71 -23.50 -2.38
N VAL A 152 -6.64 -22.19 -2.11
CA VAL A 152 -5.41 -21.54 -1.55
C VAL A 152 -5.69 -20.63 -0.35
N MET A 153 -6.94 -20.55 0.11
CA MET A 153 -7.26 -19.97 1.43
C MET A 153 -8.23 -20.88 2.19
N ARG A 154 -7.94 -22.19 2.18
CA ARG A 154 -8.35 -23.04 3.30
C ARG A 154 -7.45 -22.61 4.46
N GLY A 155 -8.04 -22.32 5.64
CA GLY A 155 -7.26 -21.96 6.84
C GLY A 155 -6.11 -22.95 7.07
N PRO A 156 -5.09 -22.57 7.88
CA PRO A 156 -3.85 -23.33 8.00
C PRO A 156 -4.15 -24.83 8.00
N ASP A 157 -3.56 -25.58 7.06
CA ASP A 157 -3.63 -27.05 7.06
C ASP A 157 -3.39 -27.53 8.50
N GLN A 158 -4.08 -28.58 8.97
CA GLN A 158 -3.98 -29.04 10.37
C GLN A 158 -2.51 -29.14 10.82
N ASP A 159 -1.63 -29.63 9.94
CA ASP A 159 -0.19 -29.71 10.14
C ASP A 159 0.47 -28.34 10.43
N SER A 160 0.03 -27.28 9.76
CA SER A 160 0.53 -25.92 9.99
C SER A 160 -0.02 -25.33 11.29
N ALA A 161 -1.28 -25.58 11.65
CA ALA A 161 -1.83 -25.16 12.94
C ALA A 161 -1.11 -25.85 14.12
N GLU A 162 -0.88 -27.16 14.02
CA GLU A 162 -0.10 -27.93 15.01
C GLU A 162 1.35 -27.42 15.12
N LEU A 163 1.97 -27.07 13.98
CA LEU A 163 3.30 -26.47 13.97
C LEU A 163 3.32 -25.11 14.67
N PHE A 164 2.33 -24.25 14.43
CA PHE A 164 2.22 -22.95 15.10
C PHE A 164 2.02 -23.11 16.61
N ASP A 165 1.19 -24.05 17.04
CA ASP A 165 1.00 -24.34 18.47
C ASP A 165 2.29 -24.86 19.12
N ALA A 166 3.00 -25.77 18.47
CA ALA A 166 4.29 -26.27 18.94
C ALA A 166 5.36 -25.16 19.03
N LEU A 167 5.39 -24.23 18.07
CA LEU A 167 6.28 -23.07 18.12
C LEU A 167 5.94 -22.14 19.28
N ASN A 168 4.65 -21.92 19.55
CA ASN A 168 4.19 -21.06 20.64
C ASN A 168 4.48 -21.67 22.02
N GLU A 169 4.35 -23.00 22.16
CA GLU A 169 4.79 -23.71 23.37
C GLU A 169 6.30 -23.59 23.59
N ARG A 170 7.10 -23.73 22.52
CA ARG A 170 8.55 -23.54 22.60
C ARG A 170 8.93 -22.12 22.99
N LEU A 171 8.25 -21.11 22.45
CA LEU A 171 8.45 -19.71 22.82
C LEU A 171 8.17 -19.50 24.31
N THR A 172 7.03 -19.99 24.81
CA THR A 172 6.64 -19.87 26.23
C THR A 172 7.65 -20.55 27.15
N SER A 173 8.18 -21.71 26.75
CA SER A 173 9.22 -22.43 27.49
C SER A 173 10.53 -21.63 27.59
N ILE A 174 10.97 -21.03 26.48
CA ILE A 174 12.18 -20.20 26.43
C ILE A 174 12.00 -18.93 27.28
N GLU A 175 10.85 -18.25 27.18
CA GLU A 175 10.55 -17.07 28.00
C GLU A 175 10.61 -17.39 29.50
N THR A 176 10.04 -18.52 29.91
CA THR A 176 10.09 -18.97 31.30
C THR A 176 11.52 -19.26 31.76
N GLN A 177 12.31 -19.95 30.92
CA GLN A 177 13.71 -20.26 31.22
C GLN A 177 14.56 -18.98 31.32
N MET A 178 14.34 -18.01 30.44
CA MET A 178 15.04 -16.73 30.46
C MET A 178 14.74 -15.94 31.74
N LEU A 179 13.47 -15.88 32.15
CA LEU A 179 13.09 -15.23 33.41
C LEU A 179 13.73 -15.90 34.62
N GLU A 180 13.86 -17.23 34.61
CA GLU A 180 14.53 -17.96 35.68
C GLU A 180 16.04 -17.73 35.70
N GLN A 181 16.67 -17.61 34.52
CA GLN A 181 18.07 -17.21 34.40
C GLN A 181 18.30 -15.80 34.94
N ASP A 182 17.44 -14.82 34.62
CA ASP A 182 17.55 -13.47 35.17
C ASP A 182 17.47 -13.48 36.70
N ARG A 183 16.53 -14.23 37.27
CA ARG A 183 16.42 -14.39 38.73
C ARG A 183 17.66 -15.04 39.33
N THR A 184 18.18 -16.10 38.70
CA THR A 184 19.38 -16.80 39.18
C THR A 184 20.61 -15.89 39.13
N ILE A 185 20.80 -15.16 38.02
CA ILE A 185 21.90 -14.20 37.88
C ILE A 185 21.78 -13.09 38.92
N ARG A 186 20.58 -12.53 39.11
CA ARG A 186 20.36 -11.50 40.12
C ARG A 186 20.66 -12.03 41.52
N HIS A 187 20.21 -13.24 41.84
CA HIS A 187 20.45 -13.87 43.13
C HIS A 187 21.93 -14.13 43.38
N THR A 188 22.65 -14.71 42.41
CA THR A 188 24.10 -14.95 42.55
C THR A 188 24.89 -13.65 42.63
N LEU A 189 24.49 -12.61 41.87
CA LEU A 189 25.11 -11.30 41.95
C LEU A 189 24.85 -10.64 43.31
N THR A 190 23.63 -10.73 43.84
CA THR A 190 23.32 -10.28 45.20
C THR A 190 24.17 -11.02 46.24
N MET A 191 24.30 -12.35 46.15
CA MET A 191 25.16 -13.12 47.06
C MET A 191 26.64 -12.76 46.94
N LEU A 192 27.14 -12.48 45.74
CA LEU A 192 28.52 -12.02 45.52
C LEU A 192 28.75 -10.62 46.08
N ILE A 193 27.78 -9.72 45.93
CA ILE A 193 27.83 -8.37 46.51
C ILE A 193 27.86 -8.47 48.03
N GLU A 194 26.95 -9.22 48.64
CA GLU A 194 26.92 -9.43 50.09
C GLU A 194 28.23 -10.05 50.61
N TRP A 195 28.78 -11.05 49.90
CA TRP A 195 30.06 -11.66 50.26
C TRP A 195 31.25 -10.69 50.16
N VAL A 196 31.26 -9.80 49.15
CA VAL A 196 32.27 -8.74 49.01
C VAL A 196 32.10 -7.67 50.09
N GLU A 197 30.86 -7.26 50.38
CA GLU A 197 30.53 -6.21 51.36
C GLU A 197 30.81 -6.65 52.81
N ASP A 198 30.59 -7.92 53.15
CA ASP A 198 30.92 -8.49 54.47
C ASP A 198 32.44 -8.71 54.65
N GLY A 199 33.25 -8.30 53.65
CA GLY A 199 34.69 -8.41 53.64
C GLY A 199 35.09 -9.83 53.33
N GLY A 200 35.12 -10.15 52.02
CA GLY A 200 35.49 -11.45 51.45
C GLY A 200 36.58 -12.14 52.24
N ASP A 201 36.14 -13.00 53.14
CA ASP A 201 36.93 -13.69 54.16
C ASP A 201 37.92 -12.80 54.97
N ARG A 202 37.69 -12.82 56.27
CA ARG A 202 38.65 -12.58 57.37
C ARG A 202 39.93 -13.47 57.31
N ARG A 203 40.38 -13.94 56.13
CA ARG A 203 41.40 -14.98 55.88
C ARG A 203 42.69 -14.54 55.20
N ASP A 204 42.99 -13.24 55.13
CA ASP A 204 44.37 -12.76 54.92
C ASP A 204 45.00 -12.17 56.19
N ALA A 205 44.38 -12.41 57.36
CA ALA A 205 44.96 -12.07 58.67
C ALA A 205 45.54 -13.33 59.33
N ALA A 206 46.66 -13.81 58.79
CA ALA A 206 47.62 -14.69 59.46
C ALA A 206 48.92 -13.90 59.71
#